data_AF-A0A0Q5X3T3-F1
#
_entry.id   AF-A0A0Q5X3T3-F1
#
_cell.length_a   1.000
_cell.length_b   1.000
_cell.length_c   1.000
_cell.angle_alpha   90.00
_cell.angle_beta   90.00
_cell.angle_gamma   90.00
#
_symmetry.space_group_name_H-M   'P 1'
#
loop_
_entity.id
_entity.type
_entity.pdbx_description
1 polymer ?
#
loop_
_entity_poly.entity_id
_entity_poly.type
_entity_poly.pdbx_seq_one_letter_code
_entity_poly.pdbx_strand_id
1 'polypeptide(L)'
;MFYSYPYYVKTEYGIDIAKNSPIYSTIDSSGTGSISFWDFSQFFDESDFYQNGSLVKTQTLFNEEYYETVEYSNNGTWTSFEYAQVDGYNTYGYRVLDGKNGYDRLDYIRTDSPTGEFSNVLKYTSSDGKYGYSYEQTGGQADAWDVRQSFDNPNTGSYNYAAHWLAVPAGGLIRLISADSRSITEIKANSLRQLSFDADHNVVRAVSFTTEGVKFDLTFEADGDKVTRNFDGGKISSLITQHTDGSSSEQYYNNLGATAKSVERQATGASDVQIFQNGVLTNHNLYAAGGKLAVTDAISADGSHLVTAHMTGQTLYGGLADDTFLDFGATTFVLGKNFGHDAIKGFDVGQAANSDLIALSADYQFSDLVFTQIGKDTVVHVTADDDITLFGVKAISLGHDDFMFV
;
A
#
# COMPACT_ATOMS: atom_id res chain seq x y z
N MET A 1 -13.20 -49.74 56.51
CA MET A 1 -14.37 -50.08 55.67
C MET A 1 -13.84 -50.14 54.24
N PHE A 2 -13.60 -51.34 53.72
CA PHE A 2 -13.06 -51.55 52.38
C PHE A 2 -14.19 -51.32 51.38
N TYR A 3 -14.13 -50.24 50.61
CA TYR A 3 -14.97 -50.10 49.43
C TYR A 3 -14.33 -50.92 48.31
N SER A 4 -14.96 -52.04 47.97
CA SER A 4 -14.70 -52.76 46.73
C SER A 4 -15.25 -51.94 45.57
N TYR A 5 -14.39 -51.32 44.78
CA TYR A 5 -14.73 -50.80 43.45
C TYR A 5 -14.31 -51.86 42.40
N PRO A 6 -15.24 -52.55 41.73
CA PRO A 6 -14.90 -53.56 40.73
C PRO A 6 -15.10 -53.01 39.32
N TYR A 7 -14.25 -52.08 38.85
CA TYR A 7 -14.12 -51.61 37.46
C TYR A 7 -12.79 -50.81 37.43
N TYR A 8 -11.73 -51.05 36.65
CA TYR A 8 -11.49 -51.69 35.36
C TYR A 8 -10.10 -52.36 35.38
N VAL A 9 -9.94 -53.51 34.71
CA VAL A 9 -8.66 -53.89 34.10
C VAL A 9 -8.93 -54.00 32.61
N LYS A 10 -8.21 -53.21 31.82
CA LYS A 10 -8.22 -53.25 30.36
C LYS A 10 -7.47 -54.53 29.95
N THR A 11 -8.19 -55.62 29.65
CA THR A 11 -7.58 -56.81 29.05
C THR A 11 -7.99 -56.91 27.58
N GLU A 12 -7.26 -56.19 26.72
CA GLU A 12 -7.07 -56.59 25.32
C GLU A 12 -5.59 -56.74 24.95
N TYR A 13 -4.68 -56.13 25.73
CA TYR A 13 -3.25 -56.47 25.74
C TYR A 13 -2.87 -56.87 27.16
N GLY A 14 -2.46 -58.12 27.37
CA GLY A 14 -2.16 -58.67 28.71
C GLY A 14 -0.97 -57.98 29.38
N ILE A 15 -1.21 -56.86 30.05
CA ILE A 15 -0.26 -56.27 31.00
C ILE A 15 -0.37 -57.08 32.28
N ASP A 16 0.57 -58.01 32.46
CA ASP A 16 0.72 -58.80 33.68
C ASP A 16 1.33 -57.87 34.73
N ILE A 17 0.47 -57.11 35.44
CA ILE A 17 0.92 -56.21 36.50
C ILE A 17 1.66 -57.07 37.53
N ALA A 18 2.99 -56.90 37.59
CA ALA A 18 3.81 -57.60 38.56
C ALA A 18 3.20 -57.41 39.94
N LYS A 19 3.04 -58.49 40.70
CA LYS A 19 2.26 -58.58 41.95
C LYS A 19 2.62 -57.58 43.07
N ASN A 20 3.62 -56.72 42.85
CA ASN A 20 4.20 -55.76 43.79
C ASN A 20 4.34 -54.32 43.24
N SER A 21 3.76 -53.97 42.08
CA SER A 21 3.81 -52.58 41.59
C SER A 21 2.96 -51.65 42.48
N PRO A 22 3.50 -50.53 42.97
CA PRO A 22 2.73 -49.56 43.75
C PRO A 22 1.70 -48.89 42.85
N ILE A 23 0.44 -48.89 43.29
CA ILE A 23 -0.66 -48.16 42.67
C ILE A 23 -0.89 -46.92 43.51
N TYR A 24 -0.77 -45.74 42.91
CA TYR A 24 -1.10 -44.48 43.56
C TYR A 24 -2.44 -43.99 43.00
N SER A 25 -3.41 -43.75 43.88
CA SER A 25 -4.72 -43.22 43.48
C SER A 25 -5.04 -41.96 44.27
N THR A 26 -5.52 -40.94 43.55
CA THR A 26 -5.96 -39.65 44.11
C THR A 26 -7.45 -39.40 43.84
N ILE A 27 -8.20 -40.42 43.43
CA ILE A 27 -9.61 -40.31 43.06
C ILE A 27 -10.45 -39.88 44.27
N ASP A 28 -11.11 -38.74 44.16
CA ASP A 28 -12.04 -38.23 45.16
C ASP A 28 -13.43 -38.88 45.06
N SER A 29 -14.34 -38.51 45.96
CA SER A 29 -15.70 -39.05 45.98
C SER A 29 -16.55 -38.69 44.76
N SER A 30 -16.15 -37.72 43.95
CA SER A 30 -16.81 -37.38 42.68
C SER A 30 -16.34 -38.27 41.52
N GLY A 31 -15.33 -39.11 41.73
CA GLY A 31 -14.67 -39.86 40.67
C GLY A 31 -13.67 -39.00 39.88
N THR A 32 -13.20 -37.90 40.47
CA THR A 32 -12.21 -37.01 39.86
C THR A 32 -10.85 -37.23 40.52
N GLY A 33 -9.79 -37.32 39.72
CA GLY A 33 -8.42 -37.55 40.20
C GLY A 33 -7.62 -38.37 39.21
N SER A 34 -6.58 -39.05 39.69
CA SER A 34 -5.75 -39.91 38.86
C SER A 34 -5.51 -41.28 39.47
N ILE A 35 -5.16 -42.23 38.62
CA ILE A 35 -4.60 -43.53 39.01
C ILE A 35 -3.29 -43.69 38.26
N SER A 36 -2.19 -43.87 38.99
CA SER A 36 -0.86 -44.05 38.45
C SER A 36 -0.34 -45.44 38.78
N PHE A 37 0.28 -46.08 37.78
CA PHE A 37 0.88 -47.40 37.86
C PHE A 37 2.33 -47.32 37.39
N TRP A 38 3.24 -47.89 38.16
CA TRP A 38 4.66 -48.03 37.79
C TRP A 38 4.94 -49.49 37.39
N ASP A 39 5.36 -49.73 36.15
CA ASP A 39 5.89 -51.03 35.73
C ASP A 39 7.42 -51.03 35.76
N PHE A 40 7.99 -51.59 36.84
CA PHE A 40 9.44 -51.71 36.99
C PHE A 40 10.10 -52.62 35.95
N SER A 41 9.34 -53.51 35.30
CA SER A 41 9.90 -54.45 34.32
C SER A 41 10.16 -53.79 32.96
N GLN A 42 9.44 -52.71 32.66
CA GLN A 42 9.50 -52.02 31.37
C GLN A 42 9.87 -50.53 31.49
N PHE A 43 10.19 -50.06 32.70
CA PHE A 43 10.59 -48.68 32.99
C PHE A 43 9.56 -47.61 32.57
N PHE A 44 8.27 -47.95 32.54
CA PHE A 44 7.22 -46.97 32.23
C PHE A 44 6.30 -46.67 33.42
N ASP A 45 5.89 -45.40 33.49
CA ASP A 45 4.84 -44.89 34.37
C ASP A 45 3.61 -44.54 33.53
N GLU A 46 2.47 -45.18 33.83
CA GLU A 46 1.19 -44.83 33.22
C GLU A 46 0.32 -44.12 34.27
N SER A 47 -0.25 -42.99 33.89
CA SER A 47 -1.18 -42.21 34.70
C SER A 47 -2.46 -41.95 33.93
N ASP A 48 -3.54 -42.52 34.45
CA ASP A 48 -4.90 -42.27 33.98
C ASP A 48 -5.53 -41.14 34.80
N PHE A 49 -6.15 -40.18 34.13
CA PHE A 49 -6.83 -39.05 34.74
C PHE A 49 -8.33 -39.15 34.46
N TYR A 50 -9.10 -38.97 35.53
CA TYR A 50 -10.55 -39.09 35.52
C TYR A 50 -11.20 -37.77 35.93
N GLN A 51 -12.31 -37.44 35.30
CA GLN A 51 -13.18 -36.33 35.69
C GLN A 51 -14.62 -36.84 35.78
N ASN A 52 -15.23 -36.72 36.95
CA ASN A 52 -16.59 -37.24 37.23
C ASN A 52 -16.78 -38.72 36.84
N GLY A 53 -15.74 -39.55 37.02
CA GLY A 53 -15.76 -40.98 36.73
C GLY A 53 -15.46 -41.36 35.26
N SER A 54 -15.28 -40.40 34.36
CA SER A 54 -14.86 -40.66 32.97
C SER A 54 -13.35 -40.47 32.81
N LEU A 55 -12.68 -41.39 32.10
CA LEU A 55 -11.28 -41.23 31.68
C LEU A 55 -11.19 -40.09 30.66
N VAL A 56 -10.37 -39.08 30.97
CA VAL A 56 -10.17 -37.91 30.09
C VAL A 56 -8.77 -37.83 29.51
N LYS A 57 -7.80 -38.52 30.11
CA LYS A 57 -6.40 -38.51 29.68
C LYS A 57 -5.68 -39.75 30.21
N THR A 58 -4.86 -40.36 29.37
CA THR A 58 -3.83 -41.32 29.77
C THR A 58 -2.47 -40.73 29.40
N GLN A 59 -1.54 -40.74 30.32
CA GLN A 59 -0.17 -40.29 30.11
C GLN A 59 0.77 -41.44 30.40
N THR A 60 1.59 -41.82 29.44
CA THR A 60 2.56 -42.90 29.58
C THR A 60 3.96 -42.33 29.41
N LEU A 61 4.78 -42.44 30.45
CA LEU A 61 6.18 -42.04 30.46
C LEU A 61 7.00 -43.32 30.29
N PHE A 62 7.72 -43.51 29.18
CA PHE A 62 8.47 -44.76 28.92
C PHE A 62 9.89 -44.76 29.50
N ASN A 63 10.39 -43.59 29.93
CA ASN A 63 11.57 -43.33 30.76
C ASN A 63 11.68 -41.80 31.04
N GLU A 64 12.77 -41.31 31.66
CA GLU A 64 12.99 -39.86 31.90
C GLU A 64 13.12 -39.01 30.62
N GLU A 65 13.25 -39.62 29.45
CA GLU A 65 13.56 -38.96 28.17
C GLU A 65 12.39 -39.01 27.16
N TYR A 66 11.39 -39.87 27.33
CA TYR A 66 10.27 -40.03 26.38
C TYR A 66 8.92 -40.03 27.10
N TYR A 67 7.99 -39.19 26.62
CA TYR A 67 6.59 -39.23 27.06
C TYR A 67 5.63 -39.36 25.89
N GLU A 68 4.62 -40.19 26.08
CA GLU A 68 3.43 -40.28 25.25
C GLU A 68 2.21 -39.81 26.04
N THR A 69 1.36 -39.02 25.42
CA THR A 69 0.13 -38.54 26.03
C THR A 69 -1.03 -38.79 25.08
N VAL A 70 -2.10 -39.36 25.63
CA VAL A 70 -3.29 -39.77 24.90
C VAL A 70 -4.48 -39.12 25.58
N GLU A 71 -5.09 -38.12 24.95
CA GLU A 71 -6.27 -37.43 25.48
C GLU A 71 -7.55 -38.07 24.95
N TYR A 72 -8.61 -38.05 25.76
CA TYR A 72 -9.91 -38.60 25.43
C TYR A 72 -11.02 -37.57 25.65
N SER A 73 -12.03 -37.63 24.79
CA SER A 73 -13.31 -36.94 24.98
C SER A 73 -14.11 -37.57 26.14
N ASN A 74 -15.13 -36.86 26.63
CA ASN A 74 -16.01 -37.34 27.71
C ASN A 74 -16.74 -38.67 27.39
N ASN A 75 -16.81 -39.04 26.10
CA ASN A 75 -17.38 -40.27 25.57
C ASN A 75 -16.34 -41.37 25.30
N GLY A 76 -15.09 -41.19 25.75
CA GLY A 76 -14.02 -42.18 25.64
C GLY A 76 -13.39 -42.32 24.25
N THR A 77 -13.76 -41.45 23.31
CA THR A 77 -13.08 -41.37 22.01
C THR A 77 -11.79 -40.58 22.18
N TRP A 78 -10.66 -41.14 21.74
CA TRP A 78 -9.38 -40.44 21.72
C TRP A 78 -9.46 -39.14 20.90
N THR A 79 -8.87 -38.05 21.39
CA THR A 79 -8.93 -36.71 20.77
C THR A 79 -7.56 -36.18 20.36
N SER A 80 -6.48 -36.56 21.06
CA SER A 80 -5.12 -36.20 20.65
C SER A 80 -4.05 -37.12 21.21
N PHE A 81 -2.99 -37.34 20.43
CA PHE A 81 -1.83 -38.17 20.76
C PHE A 81 -0.63 -37.27 20.65
N GLU A 82 0.18 -37.20 21.69
CA GLU A 82 1.42 -36.47 21.69
C GLU A 82 2.54 -37.41 22.04
N TYR A 83 3.56 -37.45 21.20
CA TYR A 83 4.83 -38.08 21.50
C TYR A 83 5.87 -36.99 21.63
N ALA A 84 6.70 -37.07 22.65
CA ALA A 84 7.86 -36.21 22.76
C ALA A 84 9.06 -36.93 23.36
N GLN A 85 10.23 -36.51 22.90
CA GLN A 85 11.55 -36.92 23.31
C GLN A 85 12.33 -35.71 23.80
N VAL A 86 12.94 -35.82 24.97
CA VAL A 86 13.86 -34.83 25.54
C VAL A 86 15.29 -35.35 25.35
N ASP A 87 16.13 -34.57 24.66
CA ASP A 87 17.57 -34.83 24.49
C ASP A 87 18.35 -33.57 24.86
N GLY A 88 18.86 -33.55 26.09
CA GLY A 88 19.52 -32.39 26.69
C GLY A 88 18.57 -31.21 26.85
N TYR A 89 18.84 -30.10 26.14
CA TYR A 89 17.97 -28.93 26.12
C TYR A 89 16.97 -28.93 24.96
N ASN A 90 16.92 -30.00 24.16
CA ASN A 90 15.99 -30.10 23.05
C ASN A 90 14.82 -31.00 23.44
N THR A 91 13.60 -30.56 23.16
CA THR A 91 12.41 -31.39 23.15
C THR A 91 11.91 -31.52 21.71
N TYR A 92 11.90 -32.74 21.20
CA TYR A 92 11.37 -33.09 19.88
C TYR A 92 10.05 -33.80 20.08
N GLY A 93 9.01 -33.44 19.35
CA GLY A 93 7.75 -34.14 19.49
C GLY A 93 6.86 -34.00 18.27
N TYR A 94 5.77 -34.75 18.30
CA TYR A 94 4.66 -34.53 17.40
C TYR A 94 3.34 -34.74 18.14
N ARG A 95 2.36 -33.91 17.80
CA ARG A 95 0.98 -34.05 18.26
C ARG A 95 0.09 -34.35 17.08
N VAL A 96 -0.68 -35.43 17.17
CA VAL A 96 -1.75 -35.77 16.24
C VAL A 96 -3.07 -35.34 16.85
N LEU A 97 -3.85 -34.55 16.11
CA LEU A 97 -5.20 -34.13 16.51
C LEU A 97 -6.23 -34.92 15.71
N ASP A 98 -7.31 -35.34 16.38
CA ASP A 98 -8.48 -35.91 15.69
C ASP A 98 -9.29 -34.79 15.02
N GLY A 99 -9.01 -34.56 13.73
CA GLY A 99 -9.77 -33.67 12.88
C GLY A 99 -10.90 -34.43 12.15
N LYS A 100 -12.07 -33.81 12.02
CA LYS A 100 -13.24 -34.35 11.27
C LYS A 100 -12.95 -34.77 9.81
N ASN A 101 -11.77 -34.46 9.28
CA ASN A 101 -11.36 -34.72 7.89
C ASN A 101 -10.00 -35.45 7.75
N GLY A 102 -9.48 -36.06 8.81
CA GLY A 102 -8.18 -36.77 8.82
C GLY A 102 -7.20 -36.23 9.86
N TYR A 103 -6.15 -37.00 10.14
CA TYR A 103 -5.15 -36.72 11.17
C TYR A 103 -4.21 -35.56 10.83
N ASP A 104 -4.33 -34.46 11.54
CA ASP A 104 -3.39 -33.35 11.43
C ASP A 104 -2.19 -33.58 12.36
N ARG A 105 -0.97 -33.56 11.81
CA ARG A 105 0.27 -33.79 12.55
C ARG A 105 0.99 -32.47 12.77
N LEU A 106 1.22 -32.11 14.03
CA LEU A 106 2.04 -30.99 14.44
C LEU A 106 3.36 -31.52 15.00
N ASP A 107 4.42 -31.54 14.20
CA ASP A 107 5.78 -31.72 14.68
C ASP A 107 6.25 -30.46 15.41
N TYR A 108 7.04 -30.62 16.46
CA TYR A 108 7.65 -29.50 17.15
C TYR A 108 9.07 -29.81 17.62
N ILE A 109 9.90 -28.78 17.64
CA ILE A 109 11.24 -28.79 18.21
C ILE A 109 11.32 -27.57 19.12
N ARG A 110 11.53 -27.79 20.41
CA ARG A 110 11.86 -26.75 21.36
C ARG A 110 13.31 -26.91 21.76
N THR A 111 14.12 -25.89 21.51
CA THR A 111 15.52 -25.84 21.99
C THR A 111 15.59 -24.79 23.07
N ASP A 112 15.77 -25.21 24.31
CA ASP A 112 16.09 -24.31 25.41
C ASP A 112 17.61 -24.02 25.40
N SER A 113 18.00 -22.82 25.82
CA SER A 113 19.40 -22.44 26.04
C SER A 113 19.69 -22.40 27.55
N PRO A 114 20.90 -22.74 27.99
CA PRO A 114 21.34 -22.51 29.37
C PRO A 114 21.19 -21.05 29.83
N THR A 115 21.13 -20.10 28.90
CA THR A 115 20.96 -18.66 29.18
C THR A 115 19.51 -18.21 29.31
N GLY A 116 18.53 -19.11 29.18
CA GLY A 116 17.09 -18.79 29.24
C GLY A 116 16.48 -18.33 27.91
N GLU A 117 17.25 -18.32 26.83
CA GLU A 117 16.73 -18.17 25.48
C GLU A 117 16.08 -19.48 25.02
N PHE A 118 15.07 -19.41 24.16
CA PHE A 118 14.48 -20.61 23.57
C PHE A 118 14.22 -20.40 22.07
N SER A 119 14.25 -21.51 21.34
CA SER A 119 13.79 -21.59 19.96
C SER A 119 12.65 -22.60 19.85
N ASN A 120 11.52 -22.20 19.28
CA ASN A 120 10.43 -23.12 18.96
C ASN A 120 10.27 -23.22 17.46
N VAL A 121 10.40 -24.43 16.91
CA VAL A 121 10.04 -24.75 15.53
C VAL A 121 8.80 -25.63 15.57
N LEU A 122 7.65 -25.13 15.15
CA LEU A 122 6.44 -25.92 14.93
C LEU A 122 6.33 -26.21 13.43
N LYS A 123 6.07 -27.44 13.04
CA LYS A 123 5.75 -27.82 11.67
C LYS A 123 4.44 -28.58 11.67
N TYR A 124 3.46 -28.09 10.97
CA TYR A 124 2.22 -28.82 10.77
C TYR A 124 2.18 -29.40 9.38
N THR A 125 1.66 -30.63 9.30
CA THR A 125 1.38 -31.32 8.07
C THR A 125 -0.07 -31.80 8.12
N SER A 126 -0.88 -31.41 7.16
CA SER A 126 -2.23 -31.95 7.01
C SER A 126 -2.20 -33.43 6.66
N SER A 127 -3.24 -34.16 7.05
CA SER A 127 -3.41 -35.59 6.75
C SER A 127 -3.30 -35.95 5.26
N ASP A 128 -3.67 -35.05 4.37
CA ASP A 128 -3.61 -35.25 2.92
C ASP A 128 -2.24 -34.89 2.31
N GLY A 129 -1.28 -34.47 3.14
CA GLY A 129 0.07 -34.08 2.72
C GLY A 129 0.13 -32.82 1.86
N LYS A 130 -0.99 -32.09 1.71
CA LYS A 130 -1.09 -30.92 0.81
C LYS A 130 -0.76 -29.59 1.48
N TYR A 131 -0.78 -29.53 2.80
CA TYR A 131 -0.56 -28.31 3.56
C TYR A 131 0.53 -28.53 4.61
N GLY A 132 1.69 -27.92 4.37
CA GLY A 132 2.73 -27.74 5.37
C GLY A 132 2.70 -26.30 5.89
N TYR A 133 2.78 -26.08 7.20
CA TYR A 133 3.17 -24.77 7.74
C TYR A 133 4.29 -24.94 8.76
N SER A 134 5.35 -24.14 8.65
CA SER A 134 6.33 -23.98 9.72
C SER A 134 6.04 -22.71 10.50
N TYR A 135 6.42 -22.69 11.76
CA TYR A 135 6.50 -21.53 12.61
C TYR A 135 7.83 -21.64 13.34
N GLU A 136 8.64 -20.59 13.30
CA GLU A 136 9.90 -20.50 14.02
C GLU A 136 9.76 -19.34 15.02
N GLN A 137 10.21 -19.52 16.25
CA GLN A 137 10.31 -18.48 17.26
C GLN A 137 11.72 -18.48 17.77
N THR A 138 12.40 -17.33 17.72
CA THR A 138 13.75 -17.15 18.26
C THR A 138 13.76 -15.87 19.10
N GLY A 139 14.06 -15.96 20.39
CA GLY A 139 14.17 -14.76 21.24
C GLY A 139 14.33 -15.03 22.73
N GLY A 140 15.14 -14.19 23.40
CA GLY A 140 15.41 -14.24 24.84
C GLY A 140 14.51 -13.36 25.72
N GLN A 141 13.56 -12.62 25.13
CA GLN A 141 12.54 -11.84 25.86
C GLN A 141 11.17 -11.99 25.17
N ALA A 142 10.10 -11.97 25.96
CA ALA A 142 8.73 -12.36 25.59
C ALA A 142 8.09 -11.62 24.39
N ASP A 143 8.75 -10.61 23.82
CA ASP A 143 8.12 -9.61 22.95
C ASP A 143 8.62 -9.62 21.49
N ALA A 144 9.58 -10.47 21.10
CA ALA A 144 10.05 -10.56 19.71
C ALA A 144 9.60 -11.89 19.05
N TRP A 145 8.67 -11.80 18.09
CA TRP A 145 8.08 -12.93 17.38
C TRP A 145 8.49 -12.84 15.89
N ASP A 146 9.32 -13.78 15.38
CA ASP A 146 9.70 -13.85 13.96
C ASP A 146 8.98 -15.01 13.27
N VAL A 147 7.72 -14.81 12.89
CA VAL A 147 6.88 -15.89 12.33
C VAL A 147 7.20 -16.12 10.85
N ARG A 148 7.78 -17.28 10.53
CA ARG A 148 8.06 -17.71 9.14
C ARG A 148 7.09 -18.79 8.68
N GLN A 149 6.07 -18.38 7.93
CA GLN A 149 5.14 -19.30 7.27
C GLN A 149 5.64 -19.66 5.87
N SER A 150 5.82 -20.95 5.58
CA SER A 150 6.10 -21.47 4.24
C SER A 150 5.00 -22.46 3.85
N PHE A 151 4.53 -22.40 2.60
CA PHE A 151 3.54 -23.31 2.03
C PHE A 151 4.15 -24.07 0.85
N ASP A 152 4.22 -25.39 0.96
CA ASP A 152 4.50 -26.28 -0.18
C ASP A 152 3.24 -27.07 -0.52
N ASN A 153 2.60 -26.75 -1.66
CA ASN A 153 1.57 -27.60 -2.27
C ASN A 153 2.08 -28.11 -3.62
N PRO A 154 2.46 -29.39 -3.74
CA PRO A 154 3.10 -29.93 -4.94
C PRO A 154 2.15 -30.13 -6.13
N ASN A 155 0.83 -30.01 -5.97
CA ASN A 155 -0.13 -30.52 -6.96
C ASN A 155 -1.00 -29.46 -7.65
N THR A 156 -1.19 -28.26 -7.08
CA THR A 156 -2.26 -27.38 -7.60
C THR A 156 -1.89 -25.93 -7.88
N GLY A 157 -0.70 -25.44 -7.53
CA GLY A 157 -0.36 -24.03 -7.71
C GLY A 157 -1.38 -23.10 -7.02
N SER A 158 -1.16 -22.84 -5.72
CA SER A 158 -1.72 -21.77 -4.86
C SER A 158 -3.21 -21.39 -4.98
N TYR A 159 -3.98 -21.41 -3.87
CA TYR A 159 -4.89 -20.31 -3.46
C TYR A 159 -5.46 -20.45 -2.02
N ASN A 160 -5.75 -19.25 -1.45
CA ASN A 160 -6.56 -18.83 -0.29
C ASN A 160 -5.99 -18.89 1.15
N TYR A 161 -5.69 -17.68 1.63
CA TYR A 161 -5.41 -17.34 3.03
C TYR A 161 -6.71 -17.31 3.85
N ALA A 162 -6.80 -18.16 4.88
CA ALA A 162 -7.62 -17.89 6.05
C ALA A 162 -6.69 -17.38 7.16
N ALA A 163 -6.52 -16.06 7.26
CA ALA A 163 -5.83 -15.48 8.40
C ALA A 163 -6.78 -15.56 9.62
N HIS A 164 -6.56 -16.53 10.49
CA HIS A 164 -7.02 -16.41 11.87
C HIS A 164 -6.34 -15.17 12.47
N TRP A 165 -7.11 -14.32 13.14
CA TRP A 165 -6.68 -13.05 13.72
C TRP A 165 -5.55 -13.28 14.73
N LEU A 166 -4.30 -13.29 14.26
CA LEU A 166 -3.13 -13.23 15.11
C LEU A 166 -3.00 -11.77 15.55
N ALA A 167 -3.23 -11.50 16.84
CA ALA A 167 -2.97 -10.19 17.40
C ALA A 167 -1.46 -9.91 17.28
N VAL A 168 -1.07 -9.08 16.31
CA VAL A 168 0.31 -8.61 16.18
C VAL A 168 0.59 -7.71 17.38
N PRO A 169 1.56 -8.04 18.26
CA PRO A 169 1.93 -7.17 19.38
C PRO A 169 2.24 -5.75 18.87
N ALA A 170 2.05 -4.73 19.71
CA ALA A 170 2.42 -3.37 19.34
C ALA A 170 3.91 -3.32 18.95
N GLY A 171 4.20 -3.09 17.67
CA GLY A 171 5.56 -3.10 17.11
C GLY A 171 5.96 -4.39 16.36
N GLY A 172 5.16 -5.45 16.42
CA GLY A 172 5.38 -6.66 15.65
C GLY A 172 5.20 -6.44 14.14
N LEU A 173 5.95 -7.21 13.35
CA LEU A 173 5.86 -7.26 11.89
C LEU A 173 5.66 -8.72 11.49
N ILE A 174 4.56 -9.02 10.80
CA ILE A 174 4.37 -10.32 10.12
C ILE A 174 4.72 -10.13 8.65
N ARG A 175 5.54 -11.03 8.11
CA ARG A 175 5.84 -11.12 6.67
C ARG A 175 5.31 -12.43 6.11
N LEU A 176 4.44 -12.31 5.11
CA LEU A 176 3.92 -13.44 4.35
C LEU A 176 4.51 -13.37 2.94
N ILE A 177 5.19 -14.43 2.51
CA ILE A 177 5.85 -14.49 1.19
C ILE A 177 5.08 -15.55 0.38
N SER A 178 4.71 -15.24 -0.87
CA SER A 178 4.10 -16.25 -1.74
C SER A 178 5.10 -17.35 -2.10
N ALA A 179 4.60 -18.56 -2.38
CA ALA A 179 5.44 -19.71 -2.71
C ALA A 179 6.35 -19.47 -3.93
N ASP A 180 5.90 -18.67 -4.89
CA ASP A 180 6.69 -18.27 -6.06
C ASP A 180 7.62 -17.07 -5.81
N SER A 181 7.66 -16.54 -4.57
CA SER A 181 8.39 -15.34 -4.17
C SER A 181 8.03 -14.06 -4.95
N ARG A 182 6.91 -14.04 -5.68
CA ARG A 182 6.46 -12.88 -6.46
C ARG A 182 5.61 -11.90 -5.69
N SER A 183 5.28 -12.19 -4.44
CA SER A 183 4.59 -11.25 -3.57
C SER A 183 5.01 -11.37 -2.10
N ILE A 184 5.07 -10.22 -1.43
CA ILE A 184 5.30 -10.13 0.01
C ILE A 184 4.17 -9.28 0.61
N THR A 185 3.51 -9.77 1.65
CA THR A 185 2.57 -9.00 2.48
C THR A 185 3.20 -8.75 3.85
N GLU A 186 3.41 -7.48 4.18
CA GLU A 186 3.86 -7.01 5.49
C GLU A 186 2.65 -6.52 6.30
N ILE A 187 2.43 -7.08 7.49
CA ILE A 187 1.34 -6.68 8.40
C ILE A 187 1.97 -6.09 9.66
N LYS A 188 1.58 -4.86 10.02
CA LYS A 188 1.95 -4.17 11.25
C LYS A 188 0.69 -3.68 11.98
N ALA A 189 0.84 -3.21 13.21
CA ALA A 189 -0.25 -2.54 13.92
C ALA A 189 -0.83 -1.38 13.07
N ASN A 190 -2.10 -1.51 12.67
CA ASN A 190 -2.87 -0.54 11.87
C ASN A 190 -2.39 -0.28 10.43
N SER A 191 -1.50 -1.10 9.88
CA SER A 191 -1.10 -0.98 8.48
C SER A 191 -0.78 -2.32 7.83
N LEU A 192 -1.11 -2.43 6.55
CA LEU A 192 -0.75 -3.57 5.70
C LEU A 192 -0.03 -3.04 4.47
N ARG A 193 1.01 -3.72 4.02
CA ARG A 193 1.72 -3.38 2.77
C ARG A 193 1.88 -4.64 1.92
N GLN A 194 1.61 -4.52 0.64
CA GLN A 194 1.81 -5.57 -0.35
C GLN A 194 2.87 -5.13 -1.35
N LEU A 195 3.82 -6.00 -1.63
CA LEU A 195 4.84 -5.86 -2.66
C LEU A 195 4.62 -6.97 -3.68
N SER A 196 4.74 -6.62 -4.96
CA SER A 196 4.72 -7.56 -6.08
C SER A 196 6.02 -7.43 -6.87
N PHE A 197 6.53 -8.56 -7.35
CA PHE A 197 7.81 -8.65 -8.03
C PHE A 197 7.68 -9.29 -9.42
N ASP A 198 8.57 -8.92 -10.34
CA ASP A 198 8.73 -9.60 -11.64
C ASP A 198 9.49 -10.94 -11.50
N ALA A 199 9.82 -11.56 -12.62
CA ALA A 199 10.58 -12.82 -12.65
C ALA A 199 12.04 -12.67 -12.18
N ASP A 200 12.59 -11.46 -12.25
CA ASP A 200 13.95 -11.13 -11.83
C ASP A 200 14.00 -10.58 -10.39
N HIS A 201 12.86 -10.61 -9.68
CA HIS A 201 12.66 -10.09 -8.33
C HIS A 201 12.80 -8.57 -8.18
N ASN A 202 12.58 -7.80 -9.25
CA ASN A 202 12.40 -6.35 -9.15
C ASN A 202 10.97 -6.04 -8.71
N VAL A 203 10.78 -4.99 -7.90
CA VAL A 203 9.44 -4.57 -7.48
C VAL A 203 8.70 -3.96 -8.66
N VAL A 204 7.54 -4.52 -9.01
CA VAL A 204 6.64 -3.99 -10.05
C VAL A 204 5.43 -3.27 -9.48
N ARG A 205 5.06 -3.57 -8.23
CA ARG A 205 3.96 -2.89 -7.55
C ARG A 205 4.18 -2.85 -6.04
N ALA A 206 3.77 -1.75 -5.40
CA ALA A 206 3.72 -1.62 -3.96
C ALA A 206 2.43 -0.93 -3.51
N VAL A 207 1.62 -1.58 -2.69
CA VAL A 207 0.36 -1.04 -2.15
C VAL A 207 0.46 -0.97 -0.64
N SER A 208 0.04 0.15 -0.03
CA SER A 208 -0.09 0.26 1.42
C SER A 208 -1.52 0.60 1.82
N PHE A 209 -1.96 0.03 2.93
CA PHE A 209 -3.29 0.13 3.48
C PHE A 209 -3.22 0.63 4.92
N THR A 210 -4.23 1.39 5.33
CA THR A 210 -4.52 1.74 6.72
C THR A 210 -5.91 1.18 7.08
N THR A 211 -6.37 1.46 8.29
CA THR A 211 -7.76 1.19 8.70
C THR A 211 -8.80 1.91 7.85
N GLU A 212 -8.40 2.93 7.09
CA GLU A 212 -9.28 3.73 6.22
C GLU A 212 -9.31 3.22 4.77
N GLY A 213 -8.52 2.18 4.44
CA GLY A 213 -8.43 1.60 3.10
C GLY A 213 -7.03 1.74 2.48
N VAL A 214 -6.96 1.78 1.15
CA VAL A 214 -5.71 2.02 0.43
C VAL A 214 -5.23 3.44 0.74
N LYS A 215 -3.95 3.59 1.08
CA LYS A 215 -3.29 4.88 1.30
C LYS A 215 -2.35 5.24 0.15
N PHE A 216 -1.72 4.24 -0.44
CA PHE A 216 -0.64 4.40 -1.40
C PHE A 216 -0.63 3.21 -2.37
N ASP A 217 -0.53 3.48 -3.67
CA ASP A 217 -0.33 2.46 -4.72
C ASP A 217 0.71 2.96 -5.72
N LEU A 218 1.81 2.22 -5.82
CA LEU A 218 2.92 2.46 -6.73
C LEU A 218 2.98 1.33 -7.75
N THR A 219 3.00 1.65 -9.03
CA THR A 219 3.15 0.70 -10.13
C THR A 219 4.34 1.11 -11.01
N PHE A 220 5.14 0.14 -11.43
CA PHE A 220 6.15 0.31 -12.47
C PHE A 220 5.59 -0.31 -13.75
N GLU A 221 5.38 0.52 -14.77
CA GLU A 221 4.79 0.13 -16.04
C GLU A 221 5.84 -0.53 -16.95
N ALA A 222 5.38 -1.21 -18.00
CA ALA A 222 6.26 -1.97 -18.89
C ALA A 222 7.21 -1.11 -19.74
N ASP A 223 6.86 0.17 -19.95
CA ASP A 223 7.71 1.18 -20.60
C ASP A 223 8.75 1.80 -19.65
N GLY A 224 8.73 1.41 -18.37
CA GLY A 224 9.61 1.91 -17.32
C GLY A 224 9.06 3.11 -16.56
N ASP A 225 7.88 3.61 -16.94
CA ASP A 225 7.24 4.70 -16.22
C ASP A 225 6.80 4.26 -14.82
N LYS A 226 6.75 5.23 -13.91
CA LYS A 226 6.39 5.00 -12.51
C LYS A 226 5.13 5.78 -12.18
N VAL A 227 4.05 5.05 -11.88
CA VAL A 227 2.75 5.63 -11.52
C VAL A 227 2.52 5.51 -10.02
N THR A 228 2.26 6.64 -9.37
CA THR A 228 1.96 6.73 -7.93
C THR A 228 0.55 7.28 -7.74
N ARG A 229 -0.29 6.55 -7.01
CA ARG A 229 -1.62 6.98 -6.57
C ARG A 229 -1.62 7.14 -5.06
N ASN A 230 -1.88 8.35 -4.58
CA ASN A 230 -2.10 8.63 -3.17
C ASN A 230 -3.58 8.71 -2.89
N PHE A 231 -3.98 8.28 -1.71
CA PHE A 231 -5.38 8.25 -1.29
C PHE A 231 -5.58 8.99 0.02
N ASP A 232 -6.73 9.64 0.17
CA ASP A 232 -7.21 10.28 1.40
C ASP A 232 -8.70 9.99 1.56
N GLY A 233 -9.10 9.45 2.72
CA GLY A 233 -10.48 9.03 2.97
C GLY A 233 -11.05 8.04 1.93
N GLY A 234 -10.21 7.16 1.38
CA GLY A 234 -10.60 6.18 0.34
C GLY A 234 -10.77 6.77 -1.07
N LYS A 235 -10.51 8.06 -1.27
CA LYS A 235 -10.51 8.72 -2.59
C LYS A 235 -9.09 8.99 -3.04
N ILE A 236 -8.85 9.06 -4.35
CA ILE A 236 -7.54 9.47 -4.87
C ILE A 236 -7.33 10.95 -4.55
N SER A 237 -6.24 11.27 -3.85
CA SER A 237 -5.81 12.63 -3.54
C SER A 237 -4.78 13.16 -4.52
N SER A 238 -3.94 12.28 -5.09
CA SER A 238 -3.08 12.62 -6.22
C SER A 238 -2.74 11.42 -7.10
N LEU A 239 -2.52 11.68 -8.38
CA LEU A 239 -1.97 10.75 -9.38
C LEU A 239 -0.69 11.38 -9.95
N ILE A 240 0.43 10.67 -9.87
CA ILE A 240 1.74 11.15 -10.34
C ILE A 240 2.34 10.08 -11.24
N THR A 241 2.66 10.45 -12.48
CA THR A 241 3.42 9.63 -13.43
C THR A 241 4.79 10.24 -13.60
N GLN A 242 5.85 9.48 -13.31
CA GLN A 242 7.23 9.84 -13.58
C GLN A 242 7.69 9.05 -14.79
N HIS A 243 8.07 9.75 -15.85
CA HIS A 243 8.50 9.15 -17.10
C HIS A 243 9.99 8.80 -17.07
N THR A 244 10.38 7.83 -17.89
CA THR A 244 11.79 7.39 -17.99
C THR A 244 12.76 8.45 -18.51
N ASP A 245 12.27 9.46 -19.24
CA ASP A 245 13.06 10.59 -19.73
C ASP A 245 13.30 11.69 -18.67
N GLY A 246 12.72 11.54 -17.47
CA GLY A 246 12.79 12.49 -16.36
C GLY A 246 11.68 13.53 -16.34
N SER A 247 10.77 13.53 -17.32
CA SER A 247 9.52 14.31 -17.29
C SER A 247 8.49 13.71 -16.31
N SER A 248 7.44 14.46 -15.98
CA SER A 248 6.37 13.96 -15.10
C SER A 248 5.04 14.67 -15.30
N SER A 249 3.95 13.92 -15.13
CA SER A 249 2.58 14.43 -15.05
C SER A 249 2.02 14.25 -13.64
N GLU A 250 1.52 15.31 -13.01
CA GLU A 250 0.96 15.30 -11.67
C GLU A 250 -0.49 15.84 -11.70
N GLN A 251 -1.42 15.13 -11.07
CA GLN A 251 -2.79 15.59 -10.83
C GLN A 251 -3.12 15.49 -9.35
N TYR A 252 -3.72 16.54 -8.80
CA TYR A 252 -4.17 16.62 -7.42
C TYR A 252 -5.67 16.86 -7.38
N TYR A 253 -6.35 16.18 -6.47
CA TYR A 253 -7.80 16.21 -6.34
C TYR A 253 -8.22 16.78 -4.98
N ASN A 254 -9.35 17.49 -4.95
CA ASN A 254 -9.96 17.93 -3.71
C ASN A 254 -10.79 16.81 -3.06
N ASN A 255 -11.35 17.05 -1.87
CA ASN A 255 -12.15 16.06 -1.13
C ASN A 255 -13.46 15.65 -1.85
N LEU A 256 -13.88 16.42 -2.87
CA LEU A 256 -15.02 16.09 -3.74
C LEU A 256 -14.61 15.21 -4.94
N GLY A 257 -13.31 14.97 -5.15
CA GLY A 257 -12.77 14.21 -6.27
C GLY A 257 -12.58 15.04 -7.55
N ALA A 258 -12.79 16.36 -7.50
CA ALA A 258 -12.52 17.25 -8.63
C ALA A 258 -11.03 17.64 -8.67
N THR A 259 -10.48 17.84 -9.87
CA THR A 259 -9.12 18.35 -10.05
C THR A 259 -8.99 19.69 -9.34
N ALA A 260 -7.95 19.82 -8.52
CA ALA A 260 -7.56 21.04 -7.82
C ALA A 260 -6.28 21.64 -8.42
N LYS A 261 -5.39 20.79 -8.94
CA LYS A 261 -4.13 21.20 -9.56
C LYS A 261 -3.65 20.16 -10.55
N SER A 262 -3.10 20.59 -11.67
CA SER A 262 -2.33 19.75 -12.61
C SER A 262 -0.95 20.36 -12.83
N VAL A 263 0.06 19.51 -12.95
CA VAL A 263 1.43 19.92 -13.26
C VAL A 263 1.98 19.01 -14.33
N GLU A 264 2.43 19.57 -15.44
CA GLU A 264 3.20 18.87 -16.46
C GLU A 264 4.63 19.40 -16.42
N ARG A 265 5.61 18.55 -16.11
CA ARG A 265 7.03 18.92 -16.10
C ARG A 265 7.73 18.23 -17.24
N GLN A 266 8.42 19.01 -18.06
CA GLN A 266 9.28 18.52 -19.11
C GLN A 266 10.62 18.06 -18.52
N ALA A 267 11.32 17.15 -19.21
CA ALA A 267 12.66 16.70 -18.81
C ALA A 267 13.69 17.86 -18.72
N THR A 268 13.43 18.97 -19.42
CA THR A 268 14.23 20.20 -19.37
C THR A 268 14.04 21.02 -18.08
N GLY A 269 13.07 20.64 -17.24
CA GLY A 269 12.69 21.36 -16.02
C GLY A 269 11.72 22.52 -16.26
N ALA A 270 11.31 22.78 -17.51
CA ALA A 270 10.15 23.63 -17.79
C ALA A 270 8.87 22.96 -17.28
N SER A 271 7.88 23.75 -16.87
CA SER A 271 6.62 23.18 -16.39
C SER A 271 5.40 24.04 -16.67
N ASP A 272 4.29 23.38 -16.93
CA ASP A 272 2.94 23.94 -16.98
C ASP A 272 2.22 23.60 -15.67
N VAL A 273 1.71 24.61 -14.97
CA VAL A 273 0.96 24.45 -13.72
C VAL A 273 -0.42 25.07 -13.86
N GLN A 274 -1.46 24.23 -13.78
CA GLN A 274 -2.86 24.65 -13.83
C GLN A 274 -3.51 24.50 -12.45
N ILE A 275 -4.26 25.51 -12.01
CA ILE A 275 -4.92 25.56 -10.70
C ILE A 275 -6.42 25.70 -10.90
N PHE A 276 -7.16 24.81 -10.25
CA PHE A 276 -8.60 24.68 -10.41
C PHE A 276 -9.34 24.95 -9.10
N GLN A 277 -10.46 25.66 -9.18
CA GLN A 277 -11.43 25.80 -8.09
C GLN A 277 -12.69 25.02 -8.45
N ASN A 278 -12.96 23.95 -7.69
CA ASN A 278 -14.10 23.05 -7.93
C ASN A 278 -14.16 22.51 -9.37
N GLY A 279 -13.00 22.21 -9.97
CA GLY A 279 -12.89 21.70 -11.34
C GLY A 279 -12.86 22.78 -12.43
N VAL A 280 -13.00 24.06 -12.09
CA VAL A 280 -12.90 25.18 -13.05
C VAL A 280 -11.49 25.77 -12.98
N LEU A 281 -10.83 25.95 -14.14
CA LEU A 281 -9.50 26.55 -14.21
C LEU A 281 -9.58 28.03 -13.76
N THR A 282 -8.68 28.43 -12.88
CA THR A 282 -8.62 29.81 -12.34
C THR A 282 -7.25 30.45 -12.52
N ASN A 283 -6.20 29.64 -12.61
CA ASN A 283 -4.85 30.13 -12.90
C ASN A 283 -4.08 29.12 -13.73
N HIS A 284 -3.25 29.64 -14.63
CA HIS A 284 -2.30 28.89 -15.44
C HIS A 284 -0.94 29.57 -15.34
N ASN A 285 0.08 28.82 -14.94
CA ASN A 285 1.44 29.33 -14.78
C ASN A 285 2.40 28.50 -15.62
N LEU A 286 3.16 29.18 -16.48
CA LEU A 286 4.22 28.58 -17.27
C LEU A 286 5.56 28.92 -16.64
N TYR A 287 6.39 27.91 -16.47
CA TYR A 287 7.76 28.05 -15.98
C TYR A 287 8.75 27.62 -17.06
N ALA A 288 9.75 28.45 -17.29
CA ALA A 288 10.88 28.11 -18.14
C ALA A 288 11.80 27.07 -17.47
N ALA A 289 12.74 26.54 -18.25
CA ALA A 289 13.79 25.67 -17.72
C ALA A 289 14.52 26.33 -16.55
N GLY A 290 14.79 25.56 -15.50
CA GLY A 290 15.36 26.07 -14.24
C GLY A 290 14.33 26.64 -13.25
N GLY A 291 13.02 26.48 -13.52
CA GLY A 291 11.95 26.81 -12.58
C GLY A 291 11.64 28.30 -12.43
N LYS A 292 12.06 29.12 -13.41
CA LYS A 292 11.73 30.55 -13.45
C LYS A 292 10.32 30.73 -14.00
N LEU A 293 9.50 31.53 -13.33
CA LEU A 293 8.17 31.88 -13.81
C LEU A 293 8.30 32.69 -15.11
N ALA A 294 7.61 32.25 -16.16
CA ALA A 294 7.65 32.84 -17.49
C ALA A 294 6.35 33.56 -17.82
N VAL A 295 5.20 32.95 -17.52
CA VAL A 295 3.87 33.52 -17.72
C VAL A 295 2.97 33.17 -16.53
N THR A 296 2.13 34.12 -16.12
CA THR A 296 0.96 33.89 -15.27
C THR A 296 -0.28 34.33 -16.01
N ASP A 297 -1.30 33.49 -16.02
CA ASP A 297 -2.63 33.78 -16.54
C ASP A 297 -3.64 33.52 -15.43
N ALA A 298 -4.30 34.58 -14.97
CA ALA A 298 -5.38 34.50 -13.99
C ALA A 298 -6.73 34.64 -14.69
N ILE A 299 -7.58 33.63 -14.55
CA ILE A 299 -8.84 33.48 -15.28
C ILE A 299 -10.00 33.75 -14.34
N SER A 300 -10.83 34.73 -14.71
CA SER A 300 -12.04 35.11 -13.98
C SER A 300 -13.22 34.21 -14.37
N ALA A 301 -14.27 34.24 -13.54
CA ALA A 301 -15.46 33.42 -13.75
C ALA A 301 -16.29 33.80 -15.00
N ASP A 302 -16.12 35.02 -15.51
CA ASP A 302 -16.72 35.51 -16.76
C ASP A 302 -15.91 35.15 -18.02
N GLY A 303 -14.74 34.52 -17.83
CA GLY A 303 -13.84 34.12 -18.90
C GLY A 303 -12.79 35.17 -19.25
N SER A 304 -12.76 36.34 -18.58
CA SER A 304 -11.66 37.32 -18.75
C SER A 304 -10.35 36.82 -18.14
N HIS A 305 -9.24 37.19 -18.75
CA HIS A 305 -7.89 36.84 -18.37
C HIS A 305 -7.08 38.07 -17.93
N LEU A 306 -6.21 37.88 -16.92
CA LEU A 306 -5.09 38.77 -16.62
C LEU A 306 -3.79 38.01 -16.88
N VAL A 307 -3.18 38.26 -18.04
CA VAL A 307 -2.00 37.55 -18.52
C VAL A 307 -0.76 38.42 -18.34
N THR A 308 0.26 37.89 -17.67
CA THR A 308 1.50 38.61 -17.35
C THR A 308 2.71 37.82 -17.83
N ALA A 309 3.54 38.45 -18.68
CA ALA A 309 4.87 37.96 -18.97
C ALA A 309 5.85 38.33 -17.84
N HIS A 310 6.73 37.41 -17.48
CA HIS A 310 7.79 37.61 -16.47
C HIS A 310 9.21 37.48 -17.05
N MET A 311 9.31 37.25 -18.35
CA MET A 311 10.55 37.22 -19.10
C MET A 311 10.30 37.65 -20.55
N THR A 312 11.37 37.97 -21.29
CA THR A 312 11.23 38.42 -22.68
C THR A 312 10.87 37.28 -23.62
N GLY A 313 10.31 37.60 -24.79
CA GLY A 313 10.10 36.60 -25.84
C GLY A 313 8.93 35.66 -25.59
N GLN A 314 7.94 36.09 -24.78
CA GLN A 314 6.77 35.27 -24.48
C GLN A 314 5.68 35.44 -25.53
N THR A 315 4.86 34.41 -25.69
CA THR A 315 3.62 34.50 -26.47
C THR A 315 2.46 34.40 -25.48
N LEU A 316 1.64 35.42 -25.44
CA LEU A 316 0.50 35.54 -24.54
C LEU A 316 -0.78 35.35 -25.34
N TYR A 317 -1.72 34.59 -24.78
CA TYR A 317 -3.01 34.29 -25.40
C TYR A 317 -4.12 34.81 -24.50
N GLY A 318 -5.10 35.44 -25.11
CA GLY A 318 -6.38 35.75 -24.47
C GLY A 318 -7.44 34.68 -24.74
N GLY A 319 -8.62 34.92 -24.20
CA GLY A 319 -9.87 34.23 -24.50
C GLY A 319 -10.72 34.99 -25.53
N LEU A 320 -12.03 34.87 -25.36
CA LEU A 320 -13.05 35.60 -26.15
C LEU A 320 -13.70 36.74 -25.35
N ALA A 321 -13.21 36.98 -24.13
CA ALA A 321 -13.70 37.99 -23.21
C ALA A 321 -12.66 39.10 -23.12
N ASP A 322 -13.04 40.22 -22.52
CA ASP A 322 -12.16 41.38 -22.36
C ASP A 322 -10.97 41.04 -21.46
N ASP A 323 -9.78 40.95 -22.05
CA ASP A 323 -8.57 40.51 -21.38
C ASP A 323 -7.60 41.67 -21.09
N THR A 324 -6.71 41.46 -20.12
CA THR A 324 -5.61 42.39 -19.85
C THR A 324 -4.26 41.68 -19.91
N PHE A 325 -3.36 42.23 -20.72
CA PHE A 325 -2.00 41.77 -20.89
C PHE A 325 -0.99 42.73 -20.26
N LEU A 326 -0.01 42.18 -19.53
CA LEU A 326 1.13 42.89 -18.97
C LEU A 326 2.42 42.39 -19.62
N ASP A 327 3.10 43.31 -20.30
CA ASP A 327 4.31 43.04 -21.07
C ASP A 327 5.59 42.94 -20.21
N PHE A 328 6.61 42.25 -20.74
CA PHE A 328 7.99 42.20 -20.26
C PHE A 328 9.04 42.43 -21.38
N GLY A 329 8.61 42.73 -22.61
CA GLY A 329 9.40 43.03 -23.79
C GLY A 329 9.58 41.84 -24.74
N ALA A 330 9.64 42.15 -26.03
CA ALA A 330 9.68 41.16 -27.12
C ALA A 330 8.52 40.16 -27.06
N THR A 331 7.34 40.61 -26.63
CA THR A 331 6.16 39.77 -26.41
C THR A 331 5.26 39.73 -27.63
N THR A 332 4.73 38.56 -27.94
CA THR A 332 3.67 38.40 -28.94
C THR A 332 2.32 38.23 -28.25
N PHE A 333 1.39 39.14 -28.50
CA PHE A 333 0.01 39.05 -28.02
C PHE A 333 -0.86 38.44 -29.12
N VAL A 334 -1.45 37.27 -28.87
CA VAL A 334 -2.26 36.54 -29.85
C VAL A 334 -3.74 36.73 -29.57
N LEU A 335 -4.43 37.35 -30.51
CA LEU A 335 -5.84 37.68 -30.41
C LEU A 335 -6.61 37.02 -31.58
N GLY A 336 -7.61 36.23 -31.22
CA GLY A 336 -8.41 35.45 -32.15
C GLY A 336 -9.43 36.31 -32.92
N LYS A 337 -10.55 35.68 -33.30
CA LYS A 337 -11.74 36.41 -33.77
C LYS A 337 -12.67 36.66 -32.59
N ASN A 338 -13.40 37.78 -32.61
CA ASN A 338 -14.34 38.14 -31.55
C ASN A 338 -13.65 38.10 -30.18
N PHE A 339 -12.46 38.70 -30.10
CA PHE A 339 -11.67 38.72 -28.87
C PHE A 339 -12.21 39.75 -27.87
N GLY A 340 -13.09 40.66 -28.29
CA GLY A 340 -13.71 41.65 -27.40
C GLY A 340 -12.82 42.88 -27.20
N HIS A 341 -12.80 43.41 -25.98
CA HIS A 341 -12.16 44.70 -25.66
C HIS A 341 -10.90 44.50 -24.81
N ASP A 342 -9.77 44.22 -25.47
CA ASP A 342 -8.53 43.85 -24.80
C ASP A 342 -7.64 45.05 -24.45
N ALA A 343 -6.86 44.90 -23.40
CA ALA A 343 -5.96 45.92 -22.88
C ALA A 343 -4.51 45.43 -22.81
N ILE A 344 -3.58 46.13 -23.45
CA ILE A 344 -2.14 45.82 -23.38
C ILE A 344 -1.40 46.96 -22.69
N LYS A 345 -0.67 46.62 -21.61
CA LYS A 345 0.17 47.56 -20.86
C LYS A 345 1.64 47.22 -21.06
N GLY A 346 2.41 48.25 -21.43
CA GLY A 346 3.85 48.14 -21.62
C GLY A 346 4.29 47.90 -23.07
N PHE A 347 3.35 47.88 -24.03
CA PHE A 347 3.64 47.59 -25.44
C PHE A 347 4.77 48.47 -26.01
N ASP A 348 5.85 47.83 -26.46
CA ASP A 348 7.02 48.47 -27.09
C ASP A 348 6.92 48.42 -28.62
N VAL A 349 6.73 49.58 -29.24
CA VAL A 349 6.56 49.75 -30.69
C VAL A 349 7.88 49.69 -31.45
N GLY A 350 7.85 49.20 -32.70
CA GLY A 350 8.91 49.39 -33.69
C GLY A 350 9.45 48.10 -34.31
N GLN A 351 10.64 48.18 -34.93
CA GLN A 351 11.29 47.07 -35.64
C GLN A 351 12.52 46.50 -34.90
N ALA A 352 12.74 46.92 -33.64
CA ALA A 352 13.87 46.41 -32.88
C ALA A 352 13.66 44.91 -32.60
N ALA A 353 14.75 44.16 -32.42
CA ALA A 353 14.65 42.73 -32.07
C ALA A 353 13.90 42.46 -30.74
N ASN A 354 13.64 43.51 -29.96
CA ASN A 354 12.91 43.44 -28.69
C ASN A 354 11.55 44.15 -28.75
N SER A 355 11.09 44.54 -29.95
CA SER A 355 9.74 45.09 -30.13
C SER A 355 8.70 44.01 -29.93
N ASP A 356 7.52 44.44 -29.50
CA ASP A 356 6.37 43.58 -29.30
C ASP A 356 5.58 43.40 -30.60
N LEU A 357 4.76 42.35 -30.65
CA LEU A 357 3.92 42.02 -31.80
C LEU A 357 2.47 41.75 -31.38
N ILE A 358 1.52 42.28 -32.14
CA ILE A 358 0.11 41.89 -32.05
C ILE A 358 -0.18 40.93 -33.19
N ALA A 359 -0.43 39.66 -32.86
CA ALA A 359 -0.83 38.63 -33.80
C ALA A 359 -2.36 38.54 -33.85
N LEU A 360 -2.93 38.90 -34.99
CA LEU A 360 -4.36 38.84 -35.29
C LEU A 360 -4.68 37.67 -36.23
N SER A 361 -5.92 37.22 -36.22
CA SER A 361 -6.42 36.22 -37.17
C SER A 361 -6.19 36.66 -38.64
N ALA A 362 -5.85 35.71 -39.52
CA ALA A 362 -5.65 35.89 -40.96
C ALA A 362 -6.88 36.44 -41.74
N ASP A 363 -8.05 36.52 -41.11
CA ASP A 363 -9.23 37.15 -41.70
C ASP A 363 -9.19 38.67 -41.65
N TYR A 364 -8.28 39.23 -40.84
CA TYR A 364 -8.01 40.66 -40.80
C TYR A 364 -6.78 41.00 -41.64
N GLN A 365 -6.69 42.27 -42.04
CA GLN A 365 -5.52 42.85 -42.69
C GLN A 365 -5.25 44.23 -42.09
N PHE A 366 -4.05 44.76 -42.30
CA PHE A 366 -3.64 46.04 -41.72
C PHE A 366 -4.57 47.21 -42.11
N SER A 367 -5.20 47.17 -43.29
CA SER A 367 -6.15 48.20 -43.72
C SER A 367 -7.49 48.18 -42.99
N ASP A 368 -7.79 47.11 -42.26
CA ASP A 368 -9.01 47.01 -41.45
C ASP A 368 -8.84 47.75 -40.11
N LEU A 369 -7.59 48.02 -39.71
CA LEU A 369 -7.27 48.64 -38.43
C LEU A 369 -7.53 50.15 -38.46
N VAL A 370 -8.26 50.65 -37.47
CA VAL A 370 -8.48 52.08 -37.25
C VAL A 370 -7.88 52.50 -35.91
N PHE A 371 -6.95 53.46 -35.95
CA PHE A 371 -6.25 53.95 -34.76
C PHE A 371 -6.88 55.25 -34.24
N THR A 372 -7.35 55.23 -32.99
CA THR A 372 -7.87 56.42 -32.29
C THR A 372 -7.00 56.74 -31.08
N GLN A 373 -6.47 57.96 -31.00
CA GLN A 373 -5.77 58.41 -29.79
C GLN A 373 -6.78 58.93 -28.76
N ILE A 374 -6.75 58.36 -27.54
CA ILE A 374 -7.54 58.82 -26.39
C ILE A 374 -6.58 59.18 -25.25
N GLY A 375 -6.37 60.47 -25.03
CA GLY A 375 -5.42 60.93 -24.02
C GLY A 375 -3.99 60.49 -24.35
N LYS A 376 -3.42 59.59 -23.55
CA LYS A 376 -2.07 59.02 -23.75
C LYS A 376 -2.10 57.61 -24.37
N ASP A 377 -3.28 57.04 -24.53
CA ASP A 377 -3.47 55.65 -24.92
C ASP A 377 -4.01 55.61 -26.36
N THR A 378 -3.69 54.54 -27.08
CA THR A 378 -4.21 54.30 -28.43
C THR A 378 -5.22 53.17 -28.39
N VAL A 379 -6.38 53.37 -29.00
CA VAL A 379 -7.35 52.30 -29.25
C VAL A 379 -7.23 51.88 -30.71
N VAL A 380 -6.98 50.59 -30.94
CA VAL A 380 -6.97 49.95 -32.25
C VAL A 380 -8.33 49.28 -32.43
N HIS A 381 -9.18 49.82 -33.28
CA HIS A 381 -10.44 49.19 -33.65
C HIS A 381 -10.18 48.18 -34.78
N VAL A 382 -10.50 46.91 -34.54
CA VAL A 382 -10.35 45.83 -35.53
C VAL A 382 -11.71 45.53 -36.19
N THR A 383 -12.77 45.46 -35.38
CA THR A 383 -14.15 45.35 -35.84
C THR A 383 -15.06 46.35 -35.11
N ALA A 384 -16.38 46.21 -35.23
CA ALA A 384 -17.32 46.99 -34.43
C ALA A 384 -17.38 46.54 -32.96
N ASP A 385 -17.02 45.28 -32.69
CA ASP A 385 -17.12 44.64 -31.39
C ASP A 385 -15.73 44.27 -30.81
N ASP A 386 -14.66 44.47 -31.57
CA ASP A 386 -13.28 44.13 -31.19
C ASP A 386 -12.38 45.37 -31.18
N ASP A 387 -11.80 45.67 -30.01
CA ASP A 387 -10.80 46.72 -29.88
C ASP A 387 -9.65 46.36 -28.93
N ILE A 388 -8.50 46.98 -29.18
CA ILE A 388 -7.29 46.81 -28.39
C ILE A 388 -6.85 48.17 -27.86
N THR A 389 -6.84 48.33 -26.54
CA THR A 389 -6.30 49.53 -25.88
C THR A 389 -4.83 49.33 -25.53
N LEU A 390 -3.97 50.14 -26.16
CA LEU A 390 -2.53 50.20 -25.92
C LEU A 390 -2.19 51.36 -25.00
N PHE A 391 -1.89 51.06 -23.72
CA PHE A 391 -1.64 52.08 -22.71
C PHE A 391 -0.30 52.78 -22.92
N GLY A 392 -0.32 54.11 -22.97
CA GLY A 392 0.87 54.96 -23.11
C GLY A 392 1.48 54.97 -24.52
N VAL A 393 0.86 54.31 -25.49
CA VAL A 393 1.34 54.25 -26.88
C VAL A 393 0.71 55.37 -27.71
N LYS A 394 1.50 55.98 -28.59
CA LYS A 394 1.02 57.00 -29.53
C LYS A 394 0.51 56.35 -30.82
N ALA A 395 -0.65 56.75 -31.31
CA ALA A 395 -1.22 56.16 -32.52
C ALA A 395 -0.29 56.31 -33.74
N ILE A 396 0.41 57.44 -33.82
CA ILE A 396 1.35 57.74 -34.92
C ILE A 396 2.66 56.93 -34.89
N SER A 397 2.94 56.19 -33.81
CA SER A 397 4.14 55.33 -33.74
C SER A 397 3.88 53.89 -34.15
N LEU A 398 2.62 53.51 -34.36
CA LEU A 398 2.24 52.18 -34.83
C LEU A 398 2.39 52.10 -36.35
N GLY A 399 2.88 50.97 -36.84
CA GLY A 399 3.04 50.66 -38.25
C GLY A 399 2.76 49.19 -38.55
N HIS A 400 2.94 48.81 -39.81
CA HIS A 400 2.66 47.44 -40.27
C HIS A 400 3.49 46.38 -39.50
N ASP A 401 4.70 46.71 -39.08
CA ASP A 401 5.60 45.74 -38.44
C ASP A 401 5.20 45.42 -36.99
N ASP A 402 4.33 46.20 -36.36
CA ASP A 402 3.80 45.91 -35.01
C ASP A 402 2.67 44.86 -35.05
N PHE A 403 2.22 44.46 -36.25
CA PHE A 403 1.10 43.55 -36.46
C PHE A 403 1.48 42.36 -37.34
N MET A 404 1.01 41.18 -36.95
CA MET A 404 1.14 39.94 -37.70
C MET A 404 -0.26 39.37 -37.93
N PHE A 405 -0.55 38.87 -39.14
CA PHE A 405 -1.84 38.27 -39.49
C PHE A 405 -1.62 36.78 -39.78
N VAL A 406 -2.13 35.90 -38.91
CA VAL A 406 -1.79 34.45 -38.85
C VAL A 406 -2.96 33.49 -39.01
#